data_AF-A0A2U3LVZ9-F1
#
_entry.id   AF-A0A2U3LVZ9-F1
#
_cell.length_a   1.000
_cell.length_b   1.000
_cell.length_c   1.000
_cell.angle_alpha   90.00
_cell.angle_beta   90.00
_cell.angle_gamma   90.00
#
_symmetry.space_group_name_H-M   'P 1'
#
loop_
_entity.id
_entity.type
_entity.pdbx_description
1 polymer ?
#
loop_
_entity_poly.entity_id
_entity_poly.type
_entity_poly.pdbx_seq_one_letter_code
_entity_poly.pdbx_strand_id
1 'polypeptide(L)' 'MHWVVRKKKDRIPPGADERDRAKFGKAQSYMVLLDDKVACKNLRCRKRFDISGVKTMAFL' A
#
# COMPACT_ATOMS: atom_id res chain seq x y z
N MET A 1 -8.75 11.33 2.00
CA MET A 1 -7.61 10.51 2.45
C MET A 1 -8.12 9.15 2.88
N HIS A 2 -8.48 8.33 1.88
CA HIS A 2 -8.89 6.96 2.11
C HIS A 2 -7.68 6.03 2.07
N TRP A 3 -7.50 5.24 3.12
CA TRP A 3 -6.42 4.25 3.23
C TRP A 3 -7.00 2.85 3.31
N VAL A 4 -6.36 1.91 2.62
CA VAL A 4 -6.62 0.47 2.81
C VAL A 4 -5.47 -0.12 3.59
N VAL A 5 -5.79 -0.73 4.72
CA VAL A 5 -4.83 -1.45 5.54
C VAL A 5 -4.78 -2.91 5.09
N ARG A 6 -3.58 -3.39 4.74
CA ARG A 6 -3.27 -4.79 4.50
C ARG A 6 -2.55 -5.34 5.73
N LYS A 7 -3.24 -6.17 6.49
CA LYS A 7 -2.67 -6.82 7.67
C LYS A 7 -1.95 -8.10 7.28
N LYS A 8 -0.75 -8.30 7.85
CA LYS A 8 -0.07 -9.60 7.82
C LYS A 8 -0.98 -10.63 8.48
N LYS A 9 -1.07 -11.84 7.91
CA LYS A 9 -1.75 -12.96 8.56
C LYS A 9 -0.97 -13.41 9.79
N ASP A 10 -1.67 -13.93 10.80
CA ASP A 10 -1.02 -14.40 12.04
C ASP A 10 -0.20 -15.68 11.83
N ARG A 11 -0.62 -16.52 10.88
CA ARG A 11 0.04 -17.79 10.54
C ARG A 11 0.26 -17.95 9.05
N ILE A 12 1.31 -18.68 8.71
CA ILE A 12 1.59 -19.07 7.34
C ILE A 12 0.52 -20.08 6.85
N PRO A 13 0.05 -19.98 5.59
CA PRO A 13 -0.85 -20.99 5.03
C PRO A 13 -0.25 -22.40 5.04
N PRO A 14 -1.09 -23.46 5.11
CA PRO A 14 -0.62 -24.83 5.04
C PRO A 14 0.06 -25.11 3.67
N GLY A 15 1.06 -26.00 3.66
CA GLY A 15 1.79 -26.37 2.45
C GLY A 15 2.95 -25.43 2.08
N ALA A 16 3.30 -24.45 2.93
CA ALA A 16 4.40 -23.54 2.67
C ALA A 16 5.77 -24.21 2.80
N ASP A 17 6.60 -24.01 1.78
CA ASP A 17 8.00 -24.43 1.73
C ASP A 17 8.88 -23.52 2.60
N GLU A 18 10.19 -23.77 2.62
CA GLU A 18 11.16 -22.98 3.40
C GLU A 18 11.30 -21.54 2.87
N ARG A 19 11.18 -21.34 1.54
CA ARG A 19 11.26 -20.03 0.91
C ARG A 19 10.06 -19.16 1.29
N ASP A 20 8.87 -19.75 1.35
CA ASP A 20 7.64 -19.10 1.76
C ASP A 20 7.68 -18.71 3.23
N ARG A 21 8.28 -19.54 4.09
CA ARG A 21 8.53 -19.18 5.49
C ARG A 21 9.45 -17.99 5.63
N ALA A 22 10.53 -17.94 4.85
CA ALA A 22 11.45 -16.80 4.86
C ALA A 22 10.76 -15.49 4.40
N LYS A 23 9.95 -15.56 3.33
CA LYS A 23 9.15 -14.41 2.85
C LYS A 23 8.10 -13.98 3.88
N PHE A 24 7.41 -14.94 4.48
CA PHE A 24 6.39 -14.67 5.50
C PHE A 24 7.00 -14.03 6.75
N GLY A 25 8.21 -14.44 7.17
CA GLY A 25 8.95 -13.81 8.26
C GLY A 25 9.17 -12.32 8.04
N LYS A 26 9.58 -11.95 6.82
CA LYS A 26 9.84 -10.55 6.42
C LYS A 26 8.58 -9.74 6.09
N ALA A 27 7.45 -10.39 5.85
CA ALA A 27 6.21 -9.69 5.55
C ALA A 27 5.77 -8.83 6.75
N GLN A 28 5.28 -7.62 6.47
CA GLN A 28 4.77 -6.67 7.45
C GLN A 28 3.40 -6.17 7.01
N SER A 29 2.63 -5.66 7.97
CA SER A 29 1.39 -4.96 7.67
C SER A 29 1.73 -3.61 7.04
N TYR A 30 0.95 -3.20 6.06
CA TYR A 30 1.16 -1.94 5.36
C TYR A 30 -0.17 -1.31 4.97
N MET A 31 -0.17 0.00 4.77
CA MET A 31 -1.31 0.75 4.30
C MET A 31 -1.03 1.35 2.93
N VAL A 32 -2.08 1.41 2.11
CA VAL A 32 -2.05 1.91 0.74
C VAL A 32 -3.04 3.04 0.61
N LEU A 33 -2.59 4.21 0.14
CA LEU A 33 -3.46 5.32 -0.16
C LEU A 33 -4.31 4.97 -1.39
N LEU A 34 -5.63 5.10 -1.26
CA LEU A 34 -6.58 4.87 -2.35
C LEU A 34 -6.86 6.12 -3.17
N ASP A 35 -6.68 7.31 -2.58
CA ASP A 35 -6.94 8.55 -3.29
C ASP A 35 -6.00 8.64 -4.51
N ASP A 36 -6.61 8.62 -5.69
CA ASP A 36 -5.97 8.71 -7.01
C ASP A 36 -5.98 10.14 -7.55
N LYS A 37 -6.84 11.01 -7.01
CA LYS A 37 -6.95 12.42 -7.43
C LYS A 37 -6.10 13.32 -6.56
N VAL A 38 -5.14 14.00 -7.16
CA VAL A 38 -4.39 15.08 -6.49
C VAL A 38 -4.68 16.43 -7.13
N ALA A 39 -4.52 17.49 -6.34
CA ALA A 39 -4.51 18.85 -6.83
C ALA A 39 -3.08 19.31 -7.09
N CYS A 40 -2.86 20.04 -8.19
CA CYS A 40 -1.58 20.70 -8.43
C CYS A 40 -1.24 21.65 -7.27
N LYS A 41 -0.06 21.48 -6.66
CA LYS A 41 0.42 22.34 -5.55
C LYS A 41 0.64 23.81 -5.96
N ASN A 42 0.73 24.09 -7.26
CA ASN A 42 0.80 25.46 -7.75
C ASN A 42 -0.55 26.16 -7.50
N LEU A 43 -0.52 27.17 -6.63
CA LEU A 43 -1.67 27.96 -6.21
C LEU A 43 -2.44 28.59 -7.38
N ARG A 44 -1.79 28.85 -8.51
CA ARG A 44 -2.42 29.40 -9.72
C ARG A 44 -3.15 28.36 -10.57
N CYS A 45 -2.71 27.10 -10.53
CA CYS A 45 -3.24 26.04 -11.40
C CYS A 45 -4.45 25.34 -10.77
N ARG A 46 -4.30 24.84 -9.53
CA ARG A 46 -5.31 24.07 -8.76
C ARG A 46 -6.05 22.94 -9.53
N LYS A 47 -5.60 22.58 -10.74
CA LYS A 47 -6.19 21.55 -11.57
C LYS A 47 -6.05 20.21 -10.85
N ARG A 48 -7.14 19.44 -10.84
CA ARG A 48 -7.15 18.07 -10.33
C ARG A 48 -6.86 17.11 -11.47
N PHE A 49 -6.03 16.12 -11.20
CA PHE A 49 -5.72 15.07 -12.16
C PHE A 49 -5.64 13.73 -11.43
N ASP A 50 -5.99 12.67 -12.16
CA ASP A 50 -5.87 11.29 -11.71
C ASP A 50 -4.42 10.83 -11.88
N ILE A 51 -3.84 10.31 -10.80
CA ILE A 51 -2.55 9.63 -10.78
C ILE A 51 -2.82 8.13 -10.83
N SER A 52 -2.82 7.56 -12.04
CA SER A 52 -2.84 6.11 -12.19
C SER A 52 -1.46 5.53 -11.86
N GLY A 53 -1.38 4.66 -10.85
CA GLY A 53 -0.23 3.77 -10.63
C GLY A 53 0.67 4.09 -9.43
N VAL A 54 0.72 5.34 -8.95
CA VAL A 54 1.52 5.69 -7.76
C VAL A 54 0.63 5.62 -6.51
N LYS A 55 0.61 4.46 -5.87
CA LYS A 55 -0.02 4.28 -4.56
C LYS A 55 1.01 4.51 -3.47
N THR A 56 0.83 5.54 -2.65
CA THR A 56 1.68 5.75 -1.47
C THR A 56 1.52 4.56 -0.52
N MET A 57 2.65 3.97 -0.12
CA MET A 57 2.69 2.85 0.81
C MET A 57 3.42 3.26 2.09
N ALA A 58 2.87 2.88 3.24
CA ALA A 58 3.52 3.05 4.54
C ALA A 58 3.44 1.73 5.32
N PHE A 59 4.53 1.37 6.00
CA PHE A 59 4.55 0.23 6.93
C PHE A 59 3.92 0.65 8.26
N LEU A 60 3.20 -0.29 8.88
CA LEU A 60 2.65 -0.13 10.23
C LEU A 60 3.65 -0.62 11.28
#